data_AF-A0A170WIB1-F1
#
_entry.id   AF-A0A170WIB1-F1
#
_cell.length_a   1.000
_cell.length_b   1.000
_cell.length_c   1.000
_cell.angle_alpha   90.00
_cell.angle_beta   90.00
_cell.angle_gamma   90.00
#
_symmetry.space_group_name_H-M   'P 1'
#
loop_
_entity.id
_entity.type
_entity.pdbx_description
1 polymer ?
#
loop_
_entity_poly.entity_id
_entity_poly.type
_entity_poly.pdbx_seq_one_letter_code
_entity_poly.pdbx_strand_id
1 'polypeptide(L)' 'MDKRSLAQLAARFREAEARTEILRQELAVAIRQANADGVAQKDICEATGYTRQQVRRIVKATDSDTQQSANSPQHY' A
#
# COMPACT_ATOMS: atom_id res chain seq x y z
N MET A 1 -6.50 -25.97 24.71
CA MET A 1 -6.10 -24.57 24.48
C MET A 1 -6.74 -23.72 25.57
N ASP A 2 -5.95 -22.97 26.32
CA ASP A 2 -6.39 -22.17 27.47
C ASP A 2 -6.41 -20.66 27.15
N LYS A 3 -7.05 -19.88 28.03
CA LYS A 3 -7.27 -18.43 27.84
C LYS A 3 -5.96 -17.66 27.61
N ARG A 4 -4.86 -18.05 28.28
CA ARG A 4 -3.56 -17.37 28.15
C ARG A 4 -2.96 -17.61 26.78
N SER A 5 -3.00 -18.87 26.31
CA SER A 5 -2.56 -19.23 24.96
C SER A 5 -3.36 -18.53 23.87
N LEU A 6 -4.69 -18.39 24.04
CA LEU A 6 -5.54 -17.63 23.11
C LEU A 6 -5.19 -16.14 23.08
N ALA A 7 -5.00 -15.51 24.24
CA ALA A 7 -4.65 -14.09 24.34
C ALA A 7 -3.29 -13.80 23.66
N GLN A 8 -2.31 -14.69 23.83
CA GLN A 8 -1.00 -14.56 23.19
C GLN A 8 -1.10 -14.68 21.67
N LEU A 9 -1.89 -15.63 21.15
CA LEU A 9 -2.11 -15.77 19.71
C LEU A 9 -2.80 -14.53 19.13
N ALA A 10 -3.82 -14.02 19.80
CA ALA A 10 -4.53 -12.81 19.39
C ALA A 10 -3.61 -11.56 19.37
N ALA A 11 -2.70 -11.44 20.34
CA ALA A 11 -1.71 -10.36 20.37
C ALA A 11 -0.76 -10.44 19.17
N ARG A 12 -0.20 -11.63 18.89
CA ARG A 12 0.69 -11.86 17.74
C ARG A 12 -0.01 -11.60 16.41
N PHE A 13 -1.29 -11.96 16.32
CA PHE A 13 -2.10 -11.69 15.13
C PHE A 13 -2.21 -10.19 14.86
N ARG A 14 -2.64 -9.39 15.86
CA ARG A 14 -2.75 -7.93 15.72
C ARG A 14 -1.42 -7.27 15.38
N GLU A 15 -0.33 -7.75 15.96
CA GLU A 15 1.02 -7.27 15.65
C GLU A 15 1.43 -7.58 14.20
N ALA A 16 1.09 -8.78 13.70
CA ALA A 16 1.30 -9.14 12.31
C ALA A 16 0.41 -8.32 11.37
N GLU A 17 -0.83 -8.03 11.73
CA GLU A 17 -1.71 -7.13 10.96
C GLU A 17 -1.10 -5.73 10.85
N ALA A 18 -0.64 -5.16 11.96
CA ALA A 18 -0.01 -3.83 11.97
C ALA A 18 1.24 -3.79 11.06
N ARG A 19 2.11 -4.80 11.16
CA ARG A 19 3.27 -4.92 10.26
C ARG A 19 2.87 -5.09 8.80
N THR A 20 1.85 -5.89 8.53
CA THR A 20 1.35 -6.14 7.17
C THR A 20 0.82 -4.85 6.54
N GLU A 21 0.15 -4.00 7.34
CA GLU A 21 -0.35 -2.72 6.86
C GLU A 21 0.79 -1.76 6.48
N ILE A 22 1.84 -1.67 7.30
CA ILE A 22 3.04 -0.89 6.97
C ILE A 22 3.66 -1.39 5.66
N LEU A 23 3.90 -2.71 5.54
CA LEU A 23 4.47 -3.31 4.34
C LEU A 23 3.59 -3.10 3.10
N ARG A 24 2.27 -3.07 3.25
CA ARG A 24 1.34 -2.78 2.14
C ARG A 24 1.52 -1.35 1.63
N GLN A 25 1.73 -0.39 2.53
CA GLN A 25 1.98 1.00 2.16
C GLN A 25 3.34 1.17 1.47
N GLU A 26 4.38 0.55 2.01
CA GLU A 26 5.73 0.53 1.40
C GLU A 26 5.70 -0.12 0.00
N LEU A 27 5.01 -1.26 -0.15
CA LEU A 27 4.84 -1.91 -1.43
C LEU A 27 4.10 -1.02 -2.43
N ALA A 28 3.07 -0.28 -1.99
CA ALA A 28 2.36 0.66 -2.83
C ALA A 28 3.28 1.78 -3.34
N VAL A 29 4.18 2.31 -2.49
CA VAL A 29 5.21 3.28 -2.90
C VAL A 29 6.15 2.66 -3.93
N ALA A 30 6.66 1.45 -3.69
CA ALA A 30 7.56 0.78 -4.61
C ALA A 30 6.91 0.51 -5.99
N ILE A 31 5.64 0.12 -6.02
CA ILE A 31 4.86 -0.06 -7.26
C ILE A 31 4.79 1.25 -8.06
N ARG A 32 4.56 2.38 -7.37
CA ARG A 32 4.51 3.69 -8.03
C ARG A 32 5.85 4.10 -8.59
N GLN A 33 6.93 3.90 -7.83
CA GLN A 33 8.29 4.20 -8.27
C GLN A 33 8.66 3.37 -9.51
N ALA A 34 8.42 2.05 -9.47
CA ALA A 34 8.68 1.18 -10.62
C ALA A 34 7.92 1.62 -11.88
N ASN A 35 6.65 2.03 -11.72
CA ASN A 35 5.87 2.57 -12.84
C ASN A 35 6.46 3.90 -13.37
N ALA A 36 6.90 4.80 -12.48
CA ALA A 36 7.55 6.06 -12.86
C ALA A 36 8.89 5.85 -13.57
N ASP A 37 9.63 4.81 -13.18
CA ASP A 37 10.90 4.39 -13.80
C ASP A 37 10.70 3.66 -15.14
N GLY A 38 9.45 3.49 -15.59
CA GLY A 38 9.12 2.89 -16.88
C GLY A 38 9.11 1.36 -16.88
N VAL A 39 9.15 0.72 -15.70
CA VAL A 39 8.99 -0.74 -15.60
C VAL A 39 7.62 -1.13 -16.17
N ALA A 40 7.60 -2.13 -17.05
CA ALA A 40 6.36 -2.54 -17.70
C ALA A 40 5.35 -3.05 -16.66
N GLN A 41 4.08 -2.66 -16.80
CA GLN A 41 3.03 -3.05 -15.86
C GLN A 41 2.87 -4.58 -15.74
N LYS A 42 3.19 -5.34 -16.81
CA LYS A 42 3.21 -6.80 -16.79
C LYS A 42 4.20 -7.32 -15.75
N ASP A 43 5.43 -6.80 -15.76
CA ASP A 43 6.51 -7.24 -14.87
C ASP A 43 6.21 -6.84 -13.41
N ILE A 44 5.59 -5.67 -13.20
CA ILE A 44 5.11 -5.26 -11.88
C ILE A 44 4.04 -6.24 -11.35
N CYS A 45 3.10 -6.69 -12.19
CA CYS A 45 2.09 -7.66 -11.80
C CYS A 45 2.72 -9.02 -11.45
N GLU A 46 3.70 -9.47 -12.25
CA GLU A 46 4.41 -10.73 -12.01
C GLU A 46 5.22 -10.70 -10.70
N ALA A 47 5.91 -9.60 -10.42
CA ALA A 47 6.72 -9.45 -9.20
C ALA A 47 5.89 -9.32 -7.92
N THR A 48 4.72 -8.67 -7.99
CA THR A 48 3.89 -8.36 -6.81
C THR A 48 2.76 -9.36 -6.58
N GLY A 49 2.40 -10.16 -7.58
CA GLY A 49 1.22 -11.01 -7.58
C GLY A 49 -0.10 -10.24 -7.66
N TYR A 50 -0.06 -8.92 -7.85
CA TYR A 50 -1.26 -8.11 -7.99
C TYR A 50 -1.83 -8.18 -9.40
N THR A 51 -3.15 -8.06 -9.48
CA THR A 51 -3.83 -7.90 -10.77
C THR A 51 -3.49 -6.54 -11.39
N ARG A 52 -3.56 -6.45 -12.72
CA ARG A 52 -3.40 -5.19 -13.45
C ARG A 52 -4.33 -4.08 -12.95
N GLN A 53 -5.56 -4.43 -12.54
CA GLN A 53 -6.51 -3.45 -11.99
C GLN A 53 -6.02 -2.89 -10.65
N GLN A 54 -5.51 -3.73 -9.76
CA GLN A 54 -4.95 -3.29 -8.47
C GLN A 54 -3.73 -2.39 -8.67
N VAL A 55 -2.78 -2.79 -9.52
CA VAL A 55 -1.61 -1.97 -9.86
C VAL A 55 -2.04 -0.61 -10.41
N ARG A 56 -3.00 -0.58 -11.36
CA ARG A 56 -3.53 0.67 -11.91
C ARG A 56 -4.18 1.57 -10.86
N ARG A 57 -4.89 1.02 -9.88
CA ARG A 57 -5.48 1.80 -8.78
C ARG A 57 -4.40 2.41 -7.90
N ILE A 58 -3.35 1.65 -7.56
CA ILE A 58 -2.23 2.10 -6.72
C ILE A 58 -1.46 3.24 -7.39
N VAL A 59 -1.18 3.10 -8.69
CA VAL A 59 -0.49 4.14 -9.47
C VAL A 59 -1.30 5.43 -9.51
N LYS A 60 -2.59 5.34 -9.83
CA LYS A 60 -3.48 6.50 -9.95
C LYS A 60 -3.79 7.20 -8.62
N ALA A 61 -3.78 6.49 -7.50
CA ALA A 61 -4.09 7.08 -6.20
C ALA A 61 -3.10 8.19 -5.82
N THR A 62 -1.86 8.14 -6.33
CA THR A 62 -0.85 9.19 -6.08
C THR A 62 -1.19 10.52 -6.76
N ASP A 63 -1.88 10.47 -7.89
CA ASP A 63 -2.24 11.68 -8.65
C ASP A 63 -3.29 12.49 -7.88
N SER A 64 -4.18 11.80 -7.16
CA SER A 64 -5.24 12.42 -6.35
C SER A 64 -4.70 13.08 -5.07
N ASP A 65 -3.76 12.45 -4.35
CA ASP A 65 -3.18 13.02 -3.11
C ASP A 65 -2.27 14.23 -3.41
N THR A 66 -1.55 14.20 -4.55
CA THR A 66 -0.68 15.31 -4.96
C THR A 66 -1.49 16.54 -5.41
N GLN A 67 -2.67 16.33 -6.02
CA GLN A 67 -3.54 17.44 -6.45
C GLN A 67 -4.32 18.10 -5.30
N GLN A 68 -4.51 17.44 -4.16
CA GLN A 68 -5.23 18.01 -3.02
C GLN A 68 -4.38 19.01 -2.21
N SER A 69 -3.05 18.86 -2.19
CA SER A 69 -2.15 19.81 -1.53
C SER A 69 -1.86 21.08 -2.34
N ALA A 70 -2.04 21.06 -3.67
CA ALA A 70 -1.75 22.19 -4.54
C ALA A 70 -2.91 23.18 -4.71
N ASN A 71 -4.10 22.88 -4.20
CA ASN A 71 -5.34 23.59 -4.52
C ASN A 71 -6.01 24.30 -3.33
N SER A 72 -5.25 24.63 -2.28
CA SER A 72 -5.74 25.50 -1.21
C SER A 72 -5.36 26.95 -1.50
N PRO A 73 -6.25 27.78 -2.10
CA PRO A 73 -6.06 29.23 -2.07
C PRO A 73 -6.23 29.68 -0.61
N GLN A 74 -5.14 30.16 0.00
CA GLN A 74 -5.24 30.92 1.24
C GLN A 74 -6.03 32.18 0.95
N HIS A 75 -7.29 32.21 1.37
CA HIS A 75 -8.05 33.45 1.44
C HIS A 75 -7.88 34.03 2.84
N TYR A 76 -7.24 35.21 2.87
CA TYR A 76 -7.03 36.09 4.03
C TYR A 76 -8.34 36.46 4.73
#